data_AF-A0A7C7Q0G7-F1
#
_entry.id   AF-A0A7C7Q0G7-F1
#
_cell.length_a   1.000
_cell.length_b   1.000
_cell.length_c   1.000
_cell.angle_alpha   90.00
_cell.angle_beta   90.00
_cell.angle_gamma   90.00
#
_symmetry.space_group_name_H-M   'P 1'
#
loop_
_entity.id
_entity.type
_entity.pdbx_description
1 polymer ?
#
loop_
_entity_poly.entity_id
_entity_poly.type
_entity_poly.pdbx_seq_one_letter_code
_entity_poly.pdbx_strand_id
1 'polypeptide(L)'
;NPHGLHDSPHYTTAYDIARIARYALQYPLFRKVVATREWRLPATNKAPARAFRNRNQLLWSYPGADGVKTGFTVEAGRCLVATATRGGWQLMAVVMKSNDAFHDATQLLNYGFERFVSLPVARSSAPVVTLHVANASPSTITVVSLYDWFVVVPRDALRKVRWTIHEKPIKPPIQRGAVVAWMEVYAPGYSTHWLPLVTQQPVNWSREYLRRRALLRAGGLAIAILFMVILMVGKRRRSVSKKRMPSTTDFKW
;
A
#
# COMPACT_ATOMS: atom_id res chain seq x y z
N ASN A 1 7.24 -26.69 21.97
CA ASN A 1 7.63 -26.18 23.33
C ASN A 1 8.17 -24.74 23.22
N PRO A 2 8.19 -23.91 24.30
CA PRO A 2 8.55 -22.48 24.18
C PRO A 2 10.07 -22.19 24.21
N HIS A 3 10.90 -23.17 24.57
CA HIS A 3 12.35 -23.00 24.74
C HIS A 3 13.17 -23.49 23.53
N GLY A 4 12.57 -24.26 22.62
CA GLY A 4 13.24 -24.77 21.42
C GLY A 4 14.17 -25.97 21.68
N LEU A 5 13.93 -26.76 22.74
CA LEU A 5 14.60 -28.07 22.84
C LEU A 5 13.94 -29.03 21.86
N HIS A 6 14.69 -30.04 21.44
CA HIS A 6 14.27 -30.98 20.41
C HIS A 6 12.94 -31.66 20.74
N ASP A 7 12.05 -31.68 19.76
CA ASP A 7 10.71 -32.27 19.82
C ASP A 7 10.28 -32.52 18.38
N SER A 8 9.94 -33.76 18.02
CA SER A 8 9.77 -34.18 16.62
C SER A 8 8.76 -33.34 15.82
N PRO A 9 7.58 -32.95 16.34
CA PRO A 9 6.66 -32.05 15.64
C PRO A 9 7.08 -30.57 15.66
N HIS A 10 8.17 -30.20 16.34
CA HIS A 10 8.61 -28.82 16.50
C HIS A 10 9.67 -28.44 15.45
N TYR A 11 9.21 -28.06 14.26
CA TYR A 11 10.07 -27.67 13.14
C TYR A 11 9.68 -26.32 12.55
N THR A 12 10.57 -25.79 11.71
CA THR A 12 10.36 -24.55 10.96
C THR A 12 11.30 -24.52 9.75
N THR A 13 11.18 -23.50 8.90
CA THR A 13 12.04 -23.29 7.73
C THR A 13 12.81 -21.97 7.86
N ALA A 14 13.87 -21.80 7.07
CA ALA A 14 14.60 -20.53 7.02
C ALA A 14 13.66 -19.38 6.60
N TYR A 15 12.73 -19.64 5.69
CA TYR A 15 11.73 -18.67 5.23
C TYR A 15 10.75 -18.28 6.35
N ASP A 16 10.22 -19.24 7.09
CA ASP A 16 9.27 -18.96 8.18
C ASP A 16 9.95 -18.24 9.35
N ILE A 17 11.19 -18.62 9.69
CA ILE A 17 12.01 -17.88 10.65
C ILE A 17 12.22 -16.44 10.19
N ALA A 18 12.54 -16.21 8.91
CA ALA A 18 12.71 -14.87 8.37
C ALA A 18 11.43 -14.04 8.50
N ARG A 19 10.26 -14.65 8.24
CA ARG A 19 8.95 -13.99 8.41
C ARG A 19 8.68 -13.63 9.87
N ILE A 20 8.93 -14.55 10.80
CA ILE A 20 8.76 -14.33 12.24
C ILE A 20 9.69 -13.20 12.71
N ALA A 21 10.97 -13.28 12.38
CA ALA A 21 11.95 -12.26 12.74
C ALA A 21 11.60 -10.89 12.15
N ARG A 22 11.17 -10.83 10.89
CA ARG A 22 10.73 -9.59 10.24
C ARG A 22 9.56 -8.96 10.95
N TYR A 23 8.59 -9.76 11.39
CA TYR A 23 7.45 -9.27 12.18
C TYR A 23 7.89 -8.79 13.56
N ALA A 24 8.68 -9.57 14.29
CA ALA A 24 9.18 -9.21 15.62
C ALA A 24 10.04 -7.93 15.59
N LEU A 25 10.81 -7.73 14.53
CA LEU A 25 11.58 -6.51 14.30
C LEU A 25 10.70 -5.29 14.02
N GLN A 26 9.38 -5.37 13.91
CA GLN A 26 8.53 -4.16 13.90
C GLN A 26 8.40 -3.52 15.28
N TYR A 27 8.71 -4.27 16.35
CA TYR A 27 8.58 -3.80 17.73
C TYR A 27 9.89 -3.16 18.23
N PRO A 28 9.91 -1.86 18.62
CA PRO A 28 11.13 -1.18 19.05
C PRO A 28 11.82 -1.83 20.25
N LEU A 29 11.04 -2.36 21.21
CA LEU A 29 11.59 -3.08 22.36
C LEU A 29 12.32 -4.35 21.94
N PHE A 30 11.76 -5.12 21.01
CA PHE A 30 12.40 -6.33 20.50
C PHE A 30 13.75 -6.00 19.83
N ARG A 31 13.78 -4.98 18.96
CA ARG A 31 15.03 -4.49 18.35
C ARG A 31 16.08 -4.16 19.40
N LYS A 32 15.70 -3.39 20.43
CA LYS A 32 16.60 -3.02 21.53
C LYS A 32 17.16 -4.26 22.23
N VAL A 33 16.31 -5.22 22.56
CA VAL A 33 16.72 -6.44 23.26
C VAL A 33 17.70 -7.27 22.43
N VAL A 34 17.39 -7.53 21.16
CA VAL A 34 18.23 -8.41 20.33
C VAL A 34 19.56 -7.76 19.89
N ALA A 35 19.61 -6.43 19.83
CA ALA A 35 20.83 -5.66 19.59
C ALA A 35 21.69 -5.46 20.86
N THR A 36 21.17 -5.77 22.05
CA THR A 36 21.91 -5.59 23.31
C THR A 36 23.09 -6.56 23.35
N ARG A 37 24.31 -6.02 23.41
CA ARG A 37 25.56 -6.79 23.47
C ARG A 37 25.78 -7.45 24.83
N GLU A 38 25.53 -6.70 25.90
CA GLU A 38 25.74 -7.15 27.27
C GLU A 38 24.63 -6.61 28.17
N TRP A 39 24.24 -7.39 29.16
CA TRP A 39 23.26 -7.01 30.17
C TRP A 39 23.75 -7.39 31.55
N ARG A 40 23.71 -6.45 32.50
CA ARG A 40 23.99 -6.72 33.91
C ARG A 40 22.67 -6.73 34.65
N LEU A 41 22.28 -7.90 35.12
CA LEU A 41 21.17 -8.06 36.04
C LEU A 41 21.69 -7.76 37.46
N PRO A 42 21.12 -6.77 38.17
CA PRO A 42 21.53 -6.48 39.53
C PRO A 42 21.19 -7.65 40.47
N ALA A 43 21.85 -7.66 41.64
CA ALA A 43 21.51 -8.60 42.69
C ALA A 43 20.07 -8.39 43.15
N THR A 44 19.41 -9.47 43.52
CA THR A 44 18.09 -9.47 44.17
C THR A 44 18.21 -10.18 45.52
N ASN A 45 17.15 -10.14 46.32
CA ASN A 45 17.05 -10.93 47.54
C ASN A 45 17.09 -12.46 47.30
N LYS A 46 17.00 -12.92 46.05
CA LYS A 46 16.99 -14.35 45.67
C LYS A 46 18.21 -14.78 44.85
N ALA A 47 19.00 -13.85 44.32
CA ALA A 47 20.13 -14.19 43.45
C ALA A 47 21.19 -13.08 43.42
N PRO A 48 22.49 -13.44 43.32
CA PRO A 48 23.54 -12.45 43.12
C PRO A 48 23.41 -11.75 41.76
N ALA A 49 24.15 -10.65 41.60
CA ALA A 49 24.24 -9.96 40.32
C ALA A 49 24.80 -10.91 39.24
N ARG A 50 24.29 -10.80 38.01
CA ARG A 50 24.69 -11.64 36.88
C ARG A 50 24.98 -10.79 35.66
N ALA A 51 26.05 -11.10 34.96
CA ALA A 51 26.35 -10.52 33.67
C ALA A 51 26.01 -11.51 32.56
N PHE A 52 25.31 -11.04 31.54
CA PHE A 52 24.97 -11.79 30.35
C PHE A 52 25.66 -11.15 29.16
N ARG A 53 26.34 -11.98 28.36
CA ARG A 53 26.89 -11.58 27.08
C ARG A 53 26.06 -12.22 25.98
N ASN A 54 25.68 -11.43 24.98
CA ASN A 54 24.96 -11.93 23.83
C ASN A 54 25.81 -12.98 23.09
N ARG A 55 25.19 -14.08 22.67
CA ARG A 55 25.90 -15.15 21.95
C ARG A 55 26.09 -14.83 20.47
N ASN A 56 25.38 -13.84 19.93
CA ASN A 56 25.52 -13.43 18.54
C ASN A 56 26.80 -12.61 18.34
N GLN A 57 27.86 -13.26 17.89
CA GLN A 57 29.19 -12.65 17.73
C GLN A 57 29.21 -11.48 16.73
N LEU A 58 28.30 -11.48 15.75
CA LEU A 58 28.23 -10.43 14.73
C LEU A 58 27.96 -9.05 15.32
N LEU A 59 27.31 -8.96 16.49
CA LEU A 59 27.10 -7.69 17.18
C LEU A 59 28.42 -6.96 17.50
N TRP A 60 29.55 -7.68 17.59
CA TRP A 60 30.87 -7.11 17.79
C TRP A 60 31.70 -7.05 16.50
N SER A 61 31.60 -8.08 15.65
CA SER A 61 32.51 -8.25 14.51
C SER A 61 31.99 -7.72 13.18
N TYR A 62 30.68 -7.50 13.02
CA TYR A 62 30.09 -7.13 11.73
C TYR A 62 29.50 -5.69 11.76
N PRO A 63 30.02 -4.77 10.93
CA PRO A 63 29.53 -3.39 10.89
C PRO A 63 28.04 -3.30 10.54
N GLY A 64 27.29 -2.67 11.44
CA GLY A 64 25.84 -2.46 11.34
C GLY A 64 25.00 -3.61 11.90
N ALA A 65 25.61 -4.68 12.44
CA ALA A 65 24.85 -5.79 13.03
C ALA A 65 23.98 -5.34 14.21
N ASP A 66 22.71 -5.75 14.19
CA ASP A 66 21.68 -5.29 15.11
C ASP A 66 20.71 -6.40 15.58
N GLY A 67 21.06 -7.67 15.34
CA GLY A 67 20.25 -8.83 15.75
C GLY A 67 20.66 -10.12 15.04
N VAL A 68 19.95 -11.23 15.22
CA VAL A 68 18.79 -11.41 16.10
C VAL A 68 19.03 -12.55 17.10
N LYS A 69 19.29 -13.78 16.63
CA LYS A 69 19.33 -14.95 17.53
C LYS A 69 20.16 -16.10 16.99
N THR A 70 20.98 -16.68 17.87
CA THR A 70 21.70 -17.95 17.65
C THR A 70 20.85 -19.16 18.09
N GLY A 71 21.05 -20.32 17.47
CA GLY A 71 20.41 -21.58 17.88
C GLY A 71 21.38 -22.76 17.73
N PHE A 72 21.30 -23.73 18.64
CA PHE A 72 22.08 -24.96 18.56
C PHE A 72 21.43 -26.07 19.37
N THR A 73 21.26 -27.23 18.74
CA THR A 73 21.15 -28.55 19.38
C THR A 73 21.98 -29.54 18.57
N VAL A 74 22.18 -30.75 19.08
CA VAL A 74 22.91 -31.80 18.34
C VAL A 74 22.20 -32.10 17.01
N GLU A 75 20.87 -32.14 17.00
CA GLU A 75 20.04 -32.44 15.84
C GLU A 75 19.93 -31.26 14.87
N ALA A 76 19.80 -30.03 15.40
CA ALA A 76 19.59 -28.82 14.60
C ALA A 76 20.88 -28.27 13.97
N GLY A 77 22.06 -28.59 14.52
CA GLY A 77 23.32 -27.95 14.16
C GLY A 77 23.35 -26.46 14.53
N ARG A 78 24.31 -25.69 14.01
CA ARG A 78 24.39 -24.25 14.28
C ARG A 78 23.44 -23.49 13.37
N CYS A 79 22.56 -22.70 13.98
CA CYS A 79 21.62 -21.82 13.31
C CYS A 79 21.86 -20.37 13.74
N LEU A 80 21.62 -19.43 12.82
CA LEU A 80 21.73 -18.01 13.09
C LEU A 80 20.69 -17.24 12.27
N VAL A 81 19.95 -16.38 12.95
CA VAL A 81 19.25 -15.25 12.34
C VAL A 81 20.09 -14.02 12.64
N ALA A 82 20.69 -13.44 11.60
CA ALA A 82 21.48 -12.23 11.69
C ALA A 82 20.79 -11.10 10.95
N THR A 83 20.85 -9.90 11.52
CA THR A 83 20.45 -8.67 10.83
C THR A 83 21.54 -7.62 10.93
N ALA A 84 21.60 -6.77 9.92
CA ALA A 84 22.44 -5.60 9.92
C ALA A 84 21.77 -4.45 9.16
N THR A 85 21.99 -3.21 9.62
CA THR A 85 21.46 -2.00 9.00
C THR A 85 22.58 -1.09 8.52
N ARG A 86 22.52 -0.65 7.26
CA ARG A 86 23.44 0.33 6.66
C ARG A 86 22.65 1.33 5.82
N GLY A 87 22.87 2.63 6.02
CA GLY A 87 22.21 3.68 5.22
C GLY A 87 20.67 3.63 5.23
N GLY A 88 20.06 3.19 6.35
CA GLY A 88 18.61 3.04 6.47
C GLY A 88 18.03 1.78 5.82
N TRP A 89 18.87 0.90 5.25
CA TRP A 89 18.47 -0.38 4.70
C TRP A 89 18.93 -1.53 5.61
N GLN A 90 17.97 -2.31 6.10
CA GLN A 90 18.23 -3.48 6.93
C GLN A 90 18.15 -4.75 6.09
N LEU A 91 19.16 -5.60 6.22
CA LEU A 91 19.21 -6.95 5.66
C LEU A 91 19.14 -8.00 6.75
N MET A 92 18.62 -9.17 6.38
CA MET A 92 18.52 -10.35 7.23
C MET A 92 19.13 -11.55 6.51
N ALA A 93 19.97 -12.30 7.22
CA ALA A 93 20.45 -13.61 6.81
C ALA A 93 19.95 -14.66 7.80
N VAL A 94 19.34 -15.74 7.28
CA VAL A 94 18.92 -16.90 8.07
C VAL A 94 19.71 -18.10 7.60
N VAL A 95 20.54 -18.64 8.49
CA VAL A 95 21.38 -19.81 8.26
C VAL A 95 20.92 -20.91 9.21
N MET A 96 20.71 -22.12 8.69
CA MET A 96 20.29 -23.29 9.47
C MET A 96 21.25 -24.44 9.22
N LYS A 97 21.55 -25.22 10.27
CA LYS A 97 22.42 -26.41 10.23
C LYS A 97 23.75 -26.19 9.53
N SER A 98 24.43 -25.09 9.85
CA SER A 98 25.76 -24.76 9.30
C SER A 98 26.89 -25.24 10.22
N ASN A 99 28.06 -25.50 9.64
CA ASN A 99 29.31 -25.72 10.38
C ASN A 99 29.84 -24.40 10.98
N ASP A 100 29.69 -23.29 10.25
CA ASP A 100 30.05 -21.94 10.68
C ASP A 100 28.97 -20.92 10.29
N ALA A 101 27.91 -20.88 11.10
CA ALA A 101 26.77 -20.00 10.85
C ALA A 101 27.14 -18.50 10.88
N PHE A 102 28.21 -18.10 11.58
CA PHE A 102 28.63 -16.70 11.62
C PHE A 102 29.35 -16.29 10.33
N HIS A 103 30.22 -17.16 9.80
CA HIS A 103 30.85 -16.95 8.50
C HIS A 103 29.81 -16.89 7.38
N ASP A 104 28.91 -17.89 7.30
CA ASP A 104 27.90 -17.97 6.25
C ASP A 104 26.96 -16.75 6.27
N ALA A 105 26.50 -16.33 7.46
CA ALA A 105 25.67 -15.14 7.58
C ALA A 105 26.41 -13.87 7.17
N THR A 106 27.71 -13.77 7.47
CA THR A 106 28.56 -12.65 7.04
C THR A 106 28.65 -12.60 5.51
N GLN A 107 28.87 -13.73 4.86
CA GLN A 107 28.93 -13.81 3.38
C GLN A 107 27.60 -13.42 2.75
N LEU A 108 26.47 -13.91 3.28
CA LEU A 108 25.13 -13.56 2.79
C LEU A 108 24.82 -12.06 2.95
N LEU A 109 25.15 -11.48 4.10
CA LEU A 109 24.94 -10.05 4.35
C LEU A 109 25.84 -9.19 3.44
N ASN A 110 27.11 -9.56 3.28
CA ASN A 110 28.03 -8.88 2.35
C ASN A 110 27.49 -8.94 0.92
N TYR A 111 27.15 -10.13 0.43
CA TYR A 111 26.56 -10.31 -0.89
C TYR A 111 25.31 -9.44 -1.09
N GLY A 112 24.41 -9.42 -0.11
CA GLY A 112 23.22 -8.56 -0.15
C GLY A 112 23.58 -7.08 -0.28
N PHE A 113 24.41 -6.55 0.62
CA PHE A 113 24.80 -5.13 0.60
C PHE A 113 25.63 -4.74 -0.63
N GLU A 114 26.46 -5.64 -1.15
CA GLU A 114 27.32 -5.39 -2.30
C GLU A 114 26.55 -5.46 -3.62
N ARG A 115 25.67 -6.44 -3.79
CA ARG A 115 25.02 -6.71 -5.09
C ARG A 115 23.69 -6.01 -5.27
N PHE A 116 23.00 -5.67 -4.18
CA PHE A 116 21.67 -5.10 -4.24
C PHE A 116 21.63 -3.69 -3.66
N VAL A 117 20.55 -2.98 -4.02
CA VAL A 117 20.21 -1.69 -3.46
C VAL A 117 18.71 -1.62 -3.25
N SER A 118 18.30 -1.02 -2.13
CA SER A 118 16.91 -0.67 -1.86
C SER A 118 16.64 0.76 -2.35
N LEU A 119 15.83 0.90 -3.40
CA LEU A 119 15.46 2.17 -4.00
C LEU A 119 14.05 2.59 -3.51
N PRO A 120 13.88 3.75 -2.85
CA PRO A 120 12.56 4.30 -2.59
C PRO A 120 11.91 4.73 -3.91
N VAL A 121 10.77 4.11 -4.26
CA VAL A 121 9.98 4.46 -5.45
C VAL A 121 8.82 5.40 -5.12
N ALA A 122 8.34 5.36 -3.87
CA ALA A 122 7.41 6.35 -3.33
C ALA A 122 7.67 6.53 -1.83
N ARG A 123 7.46 7.73 -1.32
CA ARG A 123 7.48 8.03 0.12
C ARG A 123 6.07 8.34 0.59
N SER A 124 5.74 7.91 1.80
CA SER A 124 4.46 8.20 2.43
C SER A 124 4.24 9.71 2.47
N SER A 125 3.05 10.12 2.03
CA SER A 125 2.62 11.52 1.98
C SER A 125 3.43 12.45 1.08
N ALA A 126 4.45 11.96 0.37
CA ALA A 126 5.16 12.74 -0.63
C ALA A 126 4.30 12.86 -1.90
N PRO A 127 4.25 14.05 -2.53
CA PRO A 127 3.60 14.24 -3.82
C PRO A 127 4.18 13.29 -4.88
N VAL A 128 3.32 12.57 -5.59
CA VAL A 128 3.69 11.69 -6.71
C VAL A 128 3.35 12.34 -8.04
N VAL A 129 2.10 12.78 -8.20
CA VAL A 129 1.58 13.38 -9.43
C VAL A 129 0.44 14.34 -9.12
N THR A 130 0.20 15.30 -10.00
CA THR A 130 -1.00 16.15 -9.96
C THR A 130 -1.96 15.72 -11.06
N LEU A 131 -3.21 15.42 -10.70
CA LEU A 131 -4.25 15.02 -11.64
C LEU A 131 -5.27 16.14 -11.84
N HIS A 132 -5.74 16.31 -13.07
CA HIS A 132 -6.85 17.21 -13.37
C HIS A 132 -8.18 16.47 -13.24
N VAL A 133 -9.12 17.03 -12.48
CA VAL A 133 -10.47 16.49 -12.29
C VAL A 133 -11.47 17.42 -12.96
N ALA A 134 -12.05 16.96 -14.07
CA ALA A 134 -13.02 17.73 -14.81
C ALA A 134 -14.23 18.09 -13.93
N ASN A 135 -14.73 19.33 -14.09
CA ASN A 135 -15.93 19.83 -13.39
C ASN A 135 -15.84 19.82 -11.86
N ALA A 136 -14.63 19.77 -11.30
CA ALA A 136 -14.41 19.68 -9.87
C ALA A 136 -13.91 20.98 -9.23
N SER A 137 -14.01 21.05 -7.91
CA SER A 137 -13.41 22.07 -7.06
C SER A 137 -12.72 21.37 -5.88
N PRO A 138 -11.38 21.39 -5.79
CA PRO A 138 -10.45 21.95 -6.78
C PRO A 138 -10.45 21.16 -8.10
N SER A 139 -10.07 21.80 -9.22
CA SER A 139 -9.94 21.17 -10.54
C SER A 139 -8.64 20.37 -10.69
N THR A 140 -7.71 20.52 -9.76
CA THR A 140 -6.47 19.74 -9.70
C THR A 140 -6.26 19.18 -8.31
N ILE A 141 -5.78 17.94 -8.23
CA ILE A 141 -5.42 17.30 -6.96
C ILE A 141 -4.01 16.74 -7.00
N THR A 142 -3.29 16.93 -5.90
CA THR A 142 -2.04 16.23 -5.65
C THR A 142 -2.34 14.85 -5.11
N VAL A 143 -1.76 13.85 -5.75
CA VAL A 143 -1.89 12.45 -5.39
C VAL A 143 -0.59 11.98 -4.74
N VAL A 144 -0.72 11.23 -3.65
CA VAL A 144 0.40 10.77 -2.82
C VAL A 144 0.35 9.26 -2.62
N SER A 145 1.45 8.68 -2.15
CA SER A 145 1.44 7.33 -1.59
C SER A 145 1.06 7.34 -0.10
N LEU A 146 0.34 6.32 0.37
CA LEU A 146 0.05 6.14 1.80
C LEU A 146 1.25 5.60 2.59
N TYR A 147 2.09 4.79 1.95
CA TYR A 147 3.21 4.11 2.59
C TYR A 147 4.52 4.42 1.88
N ASP A 148 5.63 4.24 2.59
CA ASP A 148 6.94 4.16 1.93
C ASP A 148 7.00 2.87 1.13
N TRP A 149 7.35 2.99 -0.15
CA TRP A 149 7.54 1.85 -1.05
C TRP A 149 8.97 1.82 -1.54
N PHE A 150 9.56 0.64 -1.43
CA PHE A 150 10.91 0.37 -1.89
C PHE A 150 10.90 -0.81 -2.84
N VAL A 151 11.80 -0.78 -3.81
CA VAL A 151 12.15 -1.94 -4.63
C VAL A 151 13.60 -2.33 -4.36
N VAL A 152 13.84 -3.62 -4.22
CA VAL A 152 15.20 -4.16 -4.10
C VAL A 152 15.60 -4.70 -5.46
N VAL A 153 16.68 -4.15 -6.02
CA VAL A 153 17.17 -4.54 -7.35
C VAL A 153 18.69 -4.77 -7.31
N PRO A 154 19.22 -5.59 -8.23
CA PRO A 154 20.64 -5.61 -8.51
C PRO A 154 21.16 -4.20 -8.85
N ARG A 155 22.36 -3.85 -8.38
CA ARG A 155 22.91 -2.50 -8.56
C ARG A 155 23.07 -2.10 -10.03
N ASP A 156 23.45 -3.03 -10.88
CA ASP A 156 23.58 -2.86 -12.34
C ASP A 156 22.22 -2.69 -13.06
N ALA A 157 21.13 -3.12 -12.42
CA ALA A 157 19.77 -2.98 -12.89
C ALA A 157 19.09 -1.68 -12.44
N LEU A 158 19.75 -0.83 -11.65
CA LEU A 158 19.15 0.40 -11.10
C LEU A 158 18.55 1.31 -12.19
N ARG A 159 19.29 1.49 -13.30
CA ARG A 159 18.84 2.29 -14.45
C ARG A 159 17.73 1.65 -15.26
N LYS A 160 17.30 0.42 -14.93
CA LYS A 160 16.19 -0.29 -15.59
C LYS A 160 14.88 -0.16 -14.82
N VAL A 161 14.90 0.38 -13.60
CA VAL A 161 13.67 0.63 -12.83
C VAL A 161 12.84 1.71 -13.53
N ARG A 162 11.57 1.41 -13.81
CA ARG A 162 10.60 2.32 -14.42
C ARG A 162 9.29 2.24 -13.66
N TRP A 163 8.47 3.28 -13.77
CA TRP A 163 7.11 3.25 -13.26
C TRP A 163 6.17 3.98 -14.20
N THR A 164 4.92 3.54 -14.20
CA THR A 164 3.82 4.15 -14.96
C THR A 164 2.69 4.46 -14.00
N ILE A 165 2.03 5.61 -14.20
CA ILE A 165 0.86 5.99 -13.41
C ILE A 165 -0.38 5.72 -14.24
N HIS A 166 -1.30 4.94 -13.66
CA HIS A 166 -2.60 4.62 -14.23
C HIS A 166 -3.68 5.39 -13.49
N GLU A 167 -4.23 6.40 -14.13
CA GLU A 167 -5.28 7.23 -13.55
C GLU A 167 -6.61 6.47 -13.49
N LYS A 168 -7.29 6.56 -12.36
CA LYS A 168 -8.68 6.10 -12.24
C LYS A 168 -9.60 7.23 -12.69
N PRO A 169 -10.63 7.00 -13.51
CA PRO A 169 -11.66 8.01 -13.76
C PRO A 169 -12.25 8.54 -12.44
N ILE A 170 -12.10 9.85 -12.20
CA ILE A 170 -12.54 10.50 -10.97
C ILE A 170 -13.88 11.17 -11.20
N LYS A 171 -14.90 10.76 -10.43
CA LYS A 171 -16.22 11.38 -10.42
C LYS A 171 -16.46 11.99 -9.04
N PRO A 172 -16.50 13.32 -8.91
CA PRO A 172 -16.86 13.97 -7.65
C PRO A 172 -18.28 13.58 -7.16
N PRO A 173 -18.57 13.69 -5.85
CA PRO A 173 -17.62 13.98 -4.79
C PRO A 173 -16.76 12.76 -4.42
N ILE A 174 -15.49 12.98 -4.10
CA ILE A 174 -14.61 11.97 -3.48
C ILE A 174 -14.04 12.49 -2.16
N GLN A 175 -13.82 11.57 -1.21
CA GLN A 175 -13.28 11.89 0.10
C GLN A 175 -11.74 11.87 0.10
N ARG A 176 -11.15 12.51 1.12
CA ARG A 176 -9.73 12.34 1.45
C ARG A 176 -9.42 10.85 1.63
N GLY A 177 -8.28 10.41 1.09
CA GLY A 177 -7.87 9.00 1.15
C GLY A 177 -8.48 8.12 0.05
N ALA A 178 -9.36 8.65 -0.80
CA ALA A 178 -9.86 7.91 -1.95
C ALA A 178 -8.70 7.55 -2.91
N VAL A 179 -8.66 6.29 -3.34
CA VAL A 179 -7.73 5.82 -4.38
C VAL A 179 -8.17 6.40 -5.73
N VAL A 180 -7.28 7.15 -6.35
CA VAL A 180 -7.52 7.91 -7.59
C VAL A 180 -6.56 7.56 -8.71
N ALA A 181 -5.48 6.84 -8.42
CA ALA A 181 -4.56 6.29 -9.40
C ALA A 181 -3.82 5.09 -8.82
N TRP A 182 -3.11 4.38 -9.68
CA TRP A 182 -2.17 3.34 -9.28
C TRP A 182 -0.81 3.58 -9.94
N MET A 183 0.27 3.35 -9.19
CA MET A 183 1.62 3.30 -9.75
C MET A 183 1.98 1.84 -10.03
N GLU A 184 2.24 1.52 -11.28
CA GLU A 184 2.79 0.24 -11.70
C GLU A 184 4.31 0.36 -11.77
N VAL A 185 5.03 -0.45 -10.99
CA VAL A 185 6.50 -0.41 -10.93
C VAL A 185 7.09 -1.62 -11.64
N TYR A 186 8.00 -1.36 -12.57
CA TYR A 186 8.79 -2.35 -13.29
C TYR A 186 10.23 -2.35 -12.79
N ALA A 187 10.66 -3.46 -12.23
CA ALA A 187 12.00 -3.66 -11.68
C ALA A 187 12.49 -5.08 -11.97
N PRO A 188 13.71 -5.28 -12.49
CA PRO A 188 14.23 -6.62 -12.77
C PRO A 188 14.28 -7.50 -11.52
N GLY A 189 13.77 -8.73 -11.64
CA GLY A 189 13.70 -9.67 -10.52
C GLY A 189 12.57 -9.40 -9.52
N TYR A 190 11.71 -8.43 -9.79
CA TYR A 190 10.54 -8.11 -8.98
C TYR A 190 9.26 -8.35 -9.80
N SER A 191 8.28 -9.03 -9.21
CA SER A 191 6.94 -9.09 -9.79
C SER A 191 6.36 -7.68 -9.85
N THR A 192 5.69 -7.34 -10.95
CA THR A 192 5.00 -6.06 -11.09
C THR A 192 4.02 -5.86 -9.92
N HIS A 193 4.18 -4.77 -9.19
CA HIS A 193 3.27 -4.37 -8.12
C HIS A 193 2.53 -3.09 -8.48
N TRP A 194 1.25 -3.07 -8.12
CA TRP A 194 0.36 -1.93 -8.27
C TRP A 194 0.23 -1.23 -6.93
N LEU A 195 0.72 0.00 -6.85
CA LEU A 195 0.72 0.78 -5.62
C LEU A 195 -0.47 1.75 -5.65
N PRO A 196 -1.42 1.68 -4.70
CA PRO A 196 -2.54 2.60 -4.67
C PRO A 196 -2.06 4.02 -4.33
N LEU A 197 -2.47 4.98 -5.13
CA LEU A 197 -2.21 6.40 -4.93
C LEU A 197 -3.51 7.12 -4.55
N VAL A 198 -3.44 7.98 -3.52
CA VAL A 198 -4.62 8.59 -2.90
C VAL A 198 -4.57 10.11 -2.93
N THR A 199 -5.75 10.74 -2.88
CA THR A 199 -5.87 12.18 -2.66
C THR A 199 -5.74 12.53 -1.17
N GLN A 200 -5.06 13.63 -0.84
CA GLN A 200 -5.03 14.16 0.54
C GLN A 200 -6.16 15.14 0.87
N GLN A 201 -6.96 15.52 -0.12
CA GLN A 201 -8.07 16.45 0.03
C GLN A 201 -9.37 15.91 -0.58
N PRO A 202 -10.54 16.25 -0.02
CA PRO A 202 -11.81 15.96 -0.67
C PRO A 202 -11.94 16.76 -1.97
N VAL A 203 -12.67 16.22 -2.93
CA VAL A 203 -12.94 16.87 -4.22
C VAL A 203 -14.43 16.87 -4.46
N ASN A 204 -15.00 18.06 -4.65
CA ASN A 204 -16.43 18.23 -4.87
C ASN A 204 -16.71 18.70 -6.31
N TRP A 205 -17.97 18.66 -6.72
CA TRP A 205 -18.38 19.32 -7.97
C TRP A 205 -18.14 20.83 -7.90
N SER A 206 -17.69 21.43 -8.99
CA SER A 206 -17.55 22.88 -9.09
C SER A 206 -18.92 23.55 -9.03
N ARG A 207 -18.98 24.75 -8.43
CA ARG A 207 -20.22 25.54 -8.39
C ARG A 207 -20.76 25.82 -9.80
N GLU A 208 -19.87 26.05 -10.76
CA GLU A 208 -20.22 26.28 -12.16
C GLU A 208 -20.88 25.05 -12.78
N TYR A 209 -20.32 23.86 -12.58
CA TYR A 209 -20.91 22.61 -13.07
C TYR A 209 -22.30 22.38 -12.48
N LEU A 210 -22.45 22.57 -11.17
CA LEU A 210 -23.75 22.44 -10.49
C LEU A 210 -24.77 23.44 -11.05
N ARG A 211 -24.37 24.69 -11.31
CA ARG A 211 -25.23 25.72 -11.94
C ARG A 211 -25.64 25.33 -13.36
N ARG A 212 -24.69 24.95 -14.22
CA ARG A 212 -24.96 24.50 -15.61
C ARG A 212 -25.93 23.32 -15.62
N ARG A 213 -25.73 22.34 -14.74
CA ARG A 213 -26.61 21.17 -14.62
C ARG A 213 -28.01 21.53 -14.10
N ALA A 214 -28.12 22.48 -13.16
CA ALA A 214 -29.40 22.97 -12.69
C ALA A 214 -30.18 23.71 -13.79
N LEU A 215 -29.50 24.58 -14.56
CA LEU A 215 -30.08 25.29 -15.71
C LEU A 215 -30.57 24.33 -16.80
N LEU A 216 -29.77 23.31 -17.16
CA LEU A 216 -30.18 22.30 -18.14
C LEU A 216 -31.43 21.51 -17.68
N ARG A 217 -31.52 21.18 -16.39
CA ARG A 217 -32.71 20.52 -15.83
C ARG A 217 -33.93 21.43 -15.86
N ALA A 218 -33.78 22.70 -15.49
CA ALA A 218 -34.86 23.68 -15.53
C ALA A 218 -35.36 23.94 -16.97
N GLY A 219 -34.44 24.09 -17.92
CA GLY A 219 -34.77 24.24 -19.35
C GLY A 219 -35.47 23.00 -19.92
N GLY A 220 -34.99 21.79 -19.59
CA GLY A 220 -35.66 20.55 -19.98
C GLY A 220 -37.08 20.43 -19.42
N LEU A 221 -37.29 20.84 -18.16
CA LEU A 221 -38.62 20.89 -17.55
C LEU A 221 -39.51 21.93 -18.25
N ALA A 222 -38.99 23.12 -18.56
CA ALA A 222 -39.73 24.15 -19.29
C ALA A 222 -40.14 23.69 -20.70
N ILE A 223 -39.25 22.99 -21.43
CA ILE A 223 -39.56 22.40 -22.74
C ILE A 223 -40.64 21.32 -22.61
N ALA A 224 -40.54 20.45 -21.60
CA ALA A 224 -41.55 19.41 -21.35
C ALA A 224 -42.93 20.01 -21.01
N ILE A 225 -42.96 21.07 -20.20
CA ILE A 225 -44.18 21.82 -19.89
C ILE A 225 -44.76 22.45 -21.16
N LEU A 226 -43.94 23.14 -21.96
CA LEU A 226 -44.37 23.75 -23.22
C LEU A 226 -44.95 22.71 -24.18
N PHE A 227 -44.30 21.55 -24.31
CA PHE A 227 -44.79 20.44 -25.13
C PHE A 227 -46.13 19.89 -24.61
N MET A 228 -46.28 19.74 -23.29
CA MET A 228 -47.53 19.30 -22.68
C MET A 228 -48.66 20.33 -22.91
N VAL A 229 -48.38 21.63 -22.81
CA VAL A 229 -49.34 22.71 -23.13
C VAL A 229 -49.76 22.66 -24.59
N ILE A 230 -48.81 22.49 -25.53
CA ILE A 230 -49.10 22.34 -26.96
C ILE A 230 -50.01 21.13 -27.20
N LEU A 231 -49.72 19.98 -26.58
CA LEU A 231 -50.58 18.78 -26.67
C LEU A 231 -51.98 19.01 -26.09
N MET A 232 -52.10 19.72 -24.97
CA MET A 232 -53.40 20.06 -24.36
C MET A 232 -54.22 21.00 -25.25
N VAL A 233 -53.62 22.05 -25.80
CA VAL A 233 -54.27 22.96 -26.76
C VAL A 233 -54.68 22.21 -28.03
N GLY A 234 -53.83 21.32 -28.53
CA GLY A 234 -54.12 20.45 -29.67
C GLY A 234 -55.31 19.52 -29.43
N LYS A 235 -55.37 18.85 -28.26
CA LYS A 235 -56.52 18.02 -27.85
C LYS A 235 -57.80 18.85 -27.71
N ARG A 236 -57.71 20.05 -27.13
CA ARG A 236 -58.87 20.94 -26.95
C ARG A 236 -59.42 21.43 -28.29
N ARG A 237 -58.56 21.80 -29.25
CA ARG A 237 -58.98 22.16 -30.62
C ARG A 237 -59.66 20.99 -31.34
N ARG A 238 -59.13 19.76 -31.23
CA ARG A 238 -59.77 18.55 -31.80
C ARG A 238 -61.14 18.24 -31.17
N SER A 239 -61.29 18.47 -29.86
CA SER A 239 -62.57 18.30 -29.15
C SER A 239 -63.61 19.33 -29.58
N VAL A 240 -63.22 20.60 -29.78
CA VAL A 240 -64.12 21.67 -30.26
C VAL A 240 -64.51 21.48 -31.73
N SER A 241 -63.59 21.00 -32.58
CA SER A 241 -63.90 20.66 -33.97
C SER A 241 -64.92 19.52 -34.10
N LYS A 242 -64.89 18.51 -33.20
CA LYS A 242 -65.90 17.44 -33.17
C LYS A 242 -67.28 17.90 -32.68
N LYS A 243 -67.39 19.04 -31.97
CA LYS A 243 -68.67 19.62 -31.52
C LYS A 243 -69.31 20.58 -32.53
N ARG A 244 -68.68 20.82 -33.69
CA ARG A 244 -69.18 21.71 -34.76
C ARG A 244 -69.51 20.97 -36.07
N MET A 245 -69.93 19.70 -36.01
CA MET A 245 -70.66 19.10 -37.13
C MET A 245 -72.15 19.39 -36.93
N PRO A 246 -72.83 20.08 -37.87
CA PRO A 246 -74.28 20.15 -37.89
C PRO A 246 -74.83 18.74 -38.12
N SER A 247 -75.82 18.31 -37.34
CA SER A 247 -76.65 17.16 -37.70
C SER A 247 -77.55 17.59 -38.86
N THR A 248 -77.14 17.27 -40.09
CA THR A 248 -78.06 17.29 -41.23
C THR A 248 -78.82 15.97 -41.26
N THR A 249 -80.12 16.13 -41.14
CA THR A 249 -81.24 15.24 -41.36
C THR A 249 -81.26 14.56 -42.74
N ASP A 250 -81.89 13.38 -42.75
CA ASP A 250 -82.85 12.85 -43.73
C ASP A 250 -82.46 12.43 -45.16
N PHE A 251 -83.26 11.46 -45.62
CA PHE A 251 -83.44 10.79 -46.93
C PHE A 251 -82.53 9.61 -47.24
N LYS A 252 -82.97 8.49 -47.83
CA LYS A 252 -84.23 7.72 -48.00
C LYS A 252 -83.87 6.64 -49.05
N TRP A 253 -84.38 5.42 -48.85
CA TRP A 253 -84.33 4.21 -49.71
C TRP A 253 -83.00 3.46 -49.79
#